data_AF-A0A2K8VDZ0-F1
#
_entry.id   AF-A0A2K8VDZ0-F1
#
_cell.length_a   1.000
_cell.length_b   1.000
_cell.length_c   1.000
_cell.angle_alpha   90.00
_cell.angle_beta   90.00
_cell.angle_gamma   90.00
#
_symmetry.space_group_name_H-M   'P 1'
#
loop_
_entity.id
_entity.type
_entity.pdbx_description
1 polymer ?
#
loop_
_entity_poly.entity_id
_entity_poly.type
_entity_poly.pdbx_seq_one_letter_code
_entity_poly.pdbx_strand_id
1 'polypeptide(L)'
;MKMNEKLLLKSSQLFIHNYVVLNMKMRFIIPLILILTICLSSCNDHNKTVLVLKQSNGESDVIYRTSVADFYFGRAELIKYCEKENDGEDKDFTYPQIIEYITTFNGKPVIIPDTLGTKMEVEKEVVFNQSDSLIRVRDQGHPYAYITDEIRWAVIEFAKNEKLRIYHKKTADFLDTIIVDEVDTDWYGETNITLMNDSIIFSQLRWIK
;
A
#
# COMPACT_ATOMS: atom_id res chain seq x y z
N MET A 1 -28.78 -10.62 -74.66
CA MET A 1 -27.82 -11.12 -73.66
C MET A 1 -26.72 -10.09 -73.35
N LYS A 2 -27.08 -8.86 -72.94
CA LYS A 2 -26.12 -7.77 -72.58
C LYS A 2 -26.41 -7.13 -71.20
N MET A 3 -27.44 -7.62 -70.51
CA MET A 3 -27.94 -7.04 -69.26
C MET A 3 -27.24 -7.62 -68.01
N ASN A 4 -26.67 -8.82 -68.10
CA ASN A 4 -26.00 -9.50 -66.97
C ASN A 4 -24.60 -8.94 -66.68
N GLU A 5 -23.86 -8.46 -67.67
CA GLU A 5 -22.49 -7.93 -67.46
C GLU A 5 -22.47 -6.60 -66.70
N LYS A 6 -23.46 -5.72 -66.93
CA LYS A 6 -23.55 -4.44 -66.21
C LYS A 6 -23.91 -4.60 -64.73
N LEU A 7 -24.69 -5.64 -64.39
CA LEU A 7 -25.05 -5.97 -63.02
C LEU A 7 -23.86 -6.56 -62.26
N LEU A 8 -23.09 -7.44 -62.90
CA LEU A 8 -21.86 -8.01 -62.35
C LEU A 8 -20.77 -6.94 -62.13
N LEU A 9 -20.62 -5.96 -63.03
CA LEU A 9 -19.67 -4.88 -62.84
C LEU A 9 -20.03 -3.99 -61.64
N LYS A 10 -21.32 -3.66 -61.47
CA LYS A 10 -21.79 -2.84 -60.34
C LYS A 10 -21.62 -3.54 -58.99
N SER A 11 -21.93 -4.83 -58.91
CA SER A 11 -21.75 -5.60 -57.67
C SER A 11 -20.27 -5.74 -57.30
N SER A 12 -19.40 -5.92 -58.29
CA SER A 12 -17.94 -6.00 -58.09
C SER A 12 -17.35 -4.67 -57.60
N GLN A 13 -17.79 -3.54 -58.15
CA GLN A 13 -17.37 -2.21 -57.71
C GLN A 13 -17.84 -1.90 -56.29
N LEU A 14 -19.06 -2.30 -55.92
CA LEU A 14 -19.59 -2.11 -54.57
C LEU A 14 -18.83 -2.95 -53.53
N PHE A 15 -18.44 -4.17 -53.89
CA PHE A 15 -17.66 -5.05 -53.02
C PHE A 15 -16.25 -4.50 -52.78
N ILE A 16 -15.57 -4.03 -53.83
CA ILE A 16 -14.24 -3.41 -53.71
C ILE A 16 -14.31 -2.13 -52.87
N HIS A 17 -15.32 -1.28 -53.09
CA HIS A 17 -15.50 -0.05 -52.32
C HIS A 17 -15.71 -0.35 -50.83
N ASN A 18 -16.59 -1.31 -50.50
CA ASN A 18 -16.83 -1.71 -49.11
C ASN A 18 -15.59 -2.35 -48.46
N TYR A 19 -14.84 -3.18 -49.20
CA TYR A 19 -13.62 -3.80 -48.70
C TYR A 19 -12.53 -2.76 -48.41
N VAL A 20 -12.35 -1.76 -49.28
CA VAL A 20 -11.37 -0.67 -49.09
C VAL A 20 -11.76 0.22 -47.93
N VAL A 21 -13.04 0.58 -47.79
CA VAL A 21 -13.53 1.39 -46.65
C VAL A 21 -13.37 0.65 -45.33
N LEU A 22 -13.64 -0.67 -45.29
CA LEU A 22 -13.45 -1.49 -44.09
C LEU A 22 -11.96 -1.58 -43.69
N ASN A 23 -11.07 -1.77 -44.67
CA ASN A 23 -9.62 -1.83 -44.45
C ASN A 23 -9.05 -0.46 -43.99
N MET A 24 -9.54 0.64 -44.57
CA MET A 24 -9.17 1.99 -44.12
C MET A 24 -9.62 2.24 -42.69
N LYS A 25 -10.86 1.89 -42.32
CA LYS A 25 -11.35 2.06 -40.93
C LYS A 25 -10.57 1.21 -39.93
N MET A 26 -10.23 -0.04 -40.26
CA MET A 26 -9.42 -0.89 -39.38
C MET A 26 -8.00 -0.34 -39.15
N ARG A 27 -7.39 0.32 -40.16
CA ARG A 27 -6.07 0.95 -40.02
C ARG A 27 -6.02 2.10 -39.01
N PHE A 28 -7.15 2.75 -38.72
CA PHE A 28 -7.24 3.82 -37.72
C PHE A 28 -7.66 3.32 -36.34
N ILE A 29 -8.47 2.25 -36.27
CA ILE A 29 -8.95 1.69 -34.99
C ILE A 29 -7.84 0.94 -34.25
N ILE A 30 -7.01 0.18 -34.95
CA ILE A 30 -5.93 -0.61 -34.33
C ILE A 30 -4.91 0.27 -33.58
N PRO A 31 -4.35 1.35 -34.15
CA PRO A 31 -3.43 2.21 -33.42
C PRO A 31 -4.11 2.98 -32.28
N LEU A 32 -5.41 3.30 -32.39
CA LEU A 32 -6.17 3.92 -31.30
C LEU A 32 -6.31 2.97 -30.10
N ILE A 33 -6.63 1.69 -30.35
CA ILE A 33 -6.67 0.66 -29.31
C ILE A 33 -5.27 0.47 -28.70
N LEU A 34 -4.22 0.46 -29.52
CA LEU A 34 -2.84 0.28 -29.06
C LEU A 34 -2.39 1.43 -28.13
N ILE A 35 -2.71 2.67 -28.50
CA ILE A 35 -2.47 3.87 -27.67
C ILE A 35 -3.30 3.79 -26.39
N LEU A 36 -4.57 3.37 -26.46
CA LEU A 36 -5.41 3.19 -25.27
C LEU A 36 -4.84 2.13 -24.33
N THR A 37 -4.32 1.01 -24.85
CA THR A 37 -3.68 -0.02 -24.03
C THR A 37 -2.38 0.47 -23.40
N ILE A 38 -1.58 1.28 -24.10
CA ILE A 38 -0.35 1.87 -23.55
C ILE A 38 -0.68 2.90 -22.46
N CYS A 39 -1.77 3.66 -22.61
CA CYS A 39 -2.27 4.58 -21.58
C CYS A 39 -2.93 3.88 -20.39
N LEU A 40 -3.49 2.68 -20.58
CA LEU A 40 -4.08 1.87 -19.51
C LEU A 40 -3.02 1.10 -18.71
N SER A 41 -1.86 0.82 -19.30
CA SER A 41 -0.63 0.50 -18.57
C SER A 41 0.04 1.78 -18.07
N SER A 42 -0.68 2.57 -17.27
CA SER A 42 -0.03 3.34 -16.22
C SER A 42 0.71 2.32 -15.38
N CYS A 43 2.00 2.13 -15.68
CA CYS A 43 2.91 1.42 -14.82
C CYS A 43 2.94 2.20 -13.52
N ASN A 44 2.22 1.72 -12.51
CA ASN A 44 2.59 2.04 -11.14
C ASN A 44 4.03 1.53 -10.98
N ASP A 45 4.98 2.43 -10.78
CA ASP A 45 6.37 2.04 -10.60
C ASP A 45 6.49 1.41 -9.20
N HIS A 46 6.44 0.09 -9.17
CA HIS A 46 6.71 -0.71 -7.97
C HIS A 46 8.21 -0.75 -7.72
N ASN A 47 8.64 -0.24 -6.57
CA ASN A 47 10.01 -0.33 -6.10
C ASN A 47 10.10 -1.36 -4.97
N LYS A 48 10.37 -2.62 -5.36
CA LYS A 48 10.47 -3.76 -4.45
C LYS A 48 11.90 -3.92 -3.93
N THR A 49 12.05 -3.88 -2.62
CA THR A 49 13.31 -4.18 -1.92
C THR A 49 13.14 -5.40 -1.02
N VAL A 50 13.94 -6.44 -1.26
CA VAL A 50 14.00 -7.62 -0.38
C VAL A 50 14.90 -7.30 0.81
N LEU A 51 14.39 -7.48 2.03
CA LEU A 51 15.11 -7.21 3.26
C LEU A 51 15.21 -8.47 4.10
N VAL A 52 16.41 -8.73 4.62
CA VAL A 52 16.65 -9.78 5.61
C VAL A 52 16.54 -9.15 6.98
N LEU A 53 15.56 -9.60 7.77
CA LEU A 53 15.32 -9.04 9.10
C LEU A 53 16.39 -9.56 10.05
N LYS A 54 17.20 -8.65 10.61
CA LYS A 54 18.09 -9.01 11.70
C LYS A 54 17.25 -9.17 12.96
N GLN A 55 17.46 -10.28 13.66
CA GLN A 55 16.89 -10.44 14.99
C GLN A 55 17.54 -9.38 15.89
N SER A 56 16.76 -8.36 16.25
CA SER A 56 17.17 -7.37 17.24
C SER A 56 17.53 -8.11 18.54
N ASN A 57 18.80 -7.99 18.96
CA ASN A 57 19.32 -8.57 20.20
C ASN A 57 18.91 -7.74 21.44
N GLY A 58 18.18 -6.63 21.27
CA GLY A 58 17.71 -5.77 22.36
C GLY A 58 16.41 -6.26 22.99
N GLU A 59 16.12 -5.81 24.22
CA GLU A 59 14.81 -6.01 24.87
C GLU A 59 13.71 -5.39 24.00
N SER A 60 13.01 -6.25 23.26
CA SER A 60 11.91 -5.88 22.37
C SER A 60 10.62 -5.80 23.18
N ASP A 61 10.45 -4.69 23.90
CA ASP A 61 9.40 -4.53 24.90
C ASP A 61 8.21 -3.68 24.42
N VAL A 62 8.20 -3.24 23.16
CA VAL A 62 7.05 -2.54 22.56
C VAL A 62 6.53 -3.34 21.37
N ILE A 63 5.26 -3.74 21.44
CA ILE A 63 4.60 -4.55 20.42
C ILE A 63 3.46 -3.74 19.83
N TYR A 64 3.58 -3.39 18.57
CA TYR A 64 2.46 -2.90 17.78
C TYR A 64 1.72 -4.08 17.17
N ARG A 65 0.43 -4.20 17.46
CA ARG A 65 -0.38 -5.40 17.16
C ARG A 65 -1.44 -5.10 16.13
N THR A 66 -1.34 -5.73 14.96
CA THR A 66 -2.41 -5.73 13.94
C THR A 66 -3.15 -7.07 13.95
N SER A 67 -4.18 -7.23 13.11
CA SER A 67 -4.87 -8.52 12.94
C SER A 67 -3.97 -9.60 12.31
N VAL A 68 -2.99 -9.20 11.49
CA VAL A 68 -2.17 -10.10 10.67
C VAL A 68 -0.81 -10.42 11.31
N ALA A 69 -0.19 -9.42 11.94
CA ALA A 69 1.15 -9.55 12.50
C ALA A 69 1.33 -8.73 13.78
N ASP A 70 2.33 -9.12 14.58
CA ASP A 70 2.83 -8.34 15.71
C ASP A 70 4.23 -7.81 15.34
N PHE A 71 4.43 -6.49 15.47
CA PHE A 71 5.66 -5.78 15.13
C PHE A 71 6.37 -5.36 16.42
N TYR A 72 7.59 -5.84 16.59
CA TYR A 72 8.35 -5.72 17.83
C TYR A 72 9.46 -4.70 17.67
N PHE A 73 9.39 -3.67 18.51
CA PHE A 73 10.37 -2.59 18.57
C PHE A 73 11.20 -2.70 19.84
N GLY A 74 12.48 -2.33 19.73
CA GLY A 74 13.28 -1.97 20.89
C GLY A 74 12.75 -0.67 21.50
N ARG A 75 12.53 -0.66 22.81
CA ARG A 75 11.90 0.49 23.50
C ARG A 75 12.73 1.76 23.34
N ALA A 76 14.04 1.67 23.55
CA ALA A 76 14.94 2.82 23.48
C ALA A 76 15.07 3.35 22.04
N GLU A 77 15.12 2.45 21.05
CA GLU A 77 15.19 2.80 19.65
C GLU A 77 13.92 3.50 19.18
N LEU A 78 12.74 3.01 19.59
CA LEU A 78 11.48 3.64 19.24
C LEU A 78 11.33 5.02 19.87
N ILE A 79 11.67 5.19 21.15
CA ILE A 79 11.68 6.51 21.79
C ILE A 79 12.62 7.46 21.05
N LYS A 80 13.85 7.02 20.74
CA LYS A 80 14.82 7.84 20.00
C LYS A 80 14.32 8.22 18.60
N TYR A 81 13.60 7.32 17.93
CA TYR A 81 12.95 7.64 16.65
C TYR A 81 11.88 8.72 16.83
N CYS A 82 10.97 8.56 17.80
CA CYS A 82 9.94 9.56 18.08
C CYS A 82 10.53 10.93 18.47
N GLU A 83 11.62 10.95 19.26
CA GLU A 83 12.32 12.20 19.61
C GLU A 83 12.99 12.87 18.41
N LYS A 84 13.45 12.08 17.42
CA LYS A 84 14.07 12.58 16.20
C LYS A 84 13.05 13.14 15.21
N GLU A 85 11.92 12.45 15.03
CA GLU A 85 10.88 12.85 14.09
C GLU A 85 9.99 13.97 14.63
N ASN A 86 9.92 14.14 15.96
CA ASN A 86 9.32 15.32 16.56
C ASN A 86 10.15 16.56 16.21
N ASP A 87 9.67 17.34 15.26
CA ASP A 87 10.32 18.57 14.79
C ASP A 87 10.16 19.76 15.75
N GLY A 88 9.42 19.56 16.85
CA GLY A 88 9.19 20.56 17.88
C GLY A 88 8.21 21.65 17.47
N GLU A 89 7.46 21.46 16.37
CA GLU A 89 6.34 22.34 16.07
C GLU A 89 5.24 22.19 17.14
N ASP A 90 4.67 23.32 17.58
CA ASP A 90 3.66 23.37 18.66
C ASP A 90 2.40 22.51 18.40
N LYS A 91 2.25 21.96 17.18
CA LYS A 91 1.13 21.12 16.75
C LYS A 91 1.50 19.66 16.54
N ASP A 92 2.78 19.29 16.64
CA ASP A 92 3.18 17.88 16.58
C ASP A 92 3.10 17.23 17.97
N PHE A 93 1.88 16.86 18.35
CA PHE A 93 1.61 16.16 19.61
C PHE A 93 1.62 14.63 19.44
N THR A 94 1.88 14.12 18.25
CA THR A 94 1.68 12.70 17.91
C THR A 94 2.83 11.82 18.41
N TYR A 95 4.09 12.14 18.07
CA TYR A 95 5.26 11.46 18.58
C TYR A 95 5.42 11.58 20.11
N PRO A 96 5.17 12.75 20.75
CA PRO A 96 5.11 12.84 22.20
C PRO A 96 4.10 11.88 22.85
N GLN A 97 2.92 11.67 22.26
CA GLN A 97 1.93 10.70 22.78
C GLN A 97 2.45 9.26 22.75
N ILE A 98 3.21 8.87 21.71
CA ILE A 98 3.84 7.55 21.64
C ILE A 98 4.83 7.37 22.80
N ILE A 99 5.69 8.36 23.03
CA ILE A 99 6.67 8.34 24.12
C ILE A 99 5.94 8.26 25.47
N GLU A 100 4.91 9.09 25.68
CA GLU A 100 4.10 9.08 26.90
C GLU A 100 3.47 7.71 27.13
N TYR A 101 2.83 7.11 26.12
CA TYR A 101 2.22 5.79 26.23
C TYR A 101 3.26 4.73 26.61
N ILE A 102 4.40 4.68 25.93
CA ILE A 102 5.44 3.68 26.19
C ILE A 102 6.04 3.82 27.60
N THR A 103 6.17 5.06 28.09
CA THR A 103 6.77 5.35 29.41
C THR A 103 5.80 5.15 30.56
N THR A 104 4.52 5.44 30.37
CA THR A 104 3.49 5.36 31.41
C THR A 104 2.77 4.01 31.45
N PHE A 105 2.81 3.23 30.38
CA PHE A 105 2.18 1.92 30.33
C PHE A 105 2.90 0.92 31.25
N ASN A 106 2.16 0.41 32.23
CA ASN A 106 2.69 -0.47 33.28
C ASN A 106 2.88 -1.94 32.84
N GLY A 107 2.33 -2.35 31.70
CA GLY A 107 2.50 -3.71 31.20
C GLY A 107 3.87 -3.93 30.55
N LYS A 108 4.43 -5.12 30.76
CA LYS A 108 5.65 -5.59 30.08
C LYS A 108 5.33 -6.91 29.37
N PRO A 109 5.36 -6.95 28.01
CA PRO A 109 5.68 -5.85 27.10
C PRO A 109 4.58 -4.76 27.04
N VAL A 110 4.93 -3.57 26.55
CA VAL A 110 4.00 -2.50 26.16
C VAL A 110 3.30 -2.92 24.89
N ILE A 111 1.97 -2.96 24.90
CA ILE A 111 1.19 -3.38 23.74
C ILE A 111 0.44 -2.17 23.20
N ILE A 112 0.63 -1.87 21.92
CA ILE A 112 -0.07 -0.84 21.17
C ILE A 112 -0.96 -1.57 20.16
N PRO A 113 -2.26 -1.80 20.46
CA PRO A 113 -3.16 -2.38 19.48
C PRO A 113 -3.40 -1.39 18.33
N ASP A 114 -3.55 -1.89 17.10
CA ASP A 114 -3.89 -1.09 15.91
C ASP A 114 -5.25 -0.37 16.04
N THR A 115 -6.07 -0.79 17.01
CA THR A 115 -7.37 -0.19 17.34
C THR A 115 -7.28 0.84 18.47
N LEU A 116 -6.08 1.17 18.98
CA LEU A 116 -5.91 2.12 20.08
C LEU A 116 -6.47 3.48 19.68
N GLY A 117 -7.32 4.07 20.52
CA GLY A 117 -7.95 5.36 20.22
C GLY A 117 -8.89 5.35 19.02
N THR A 118 -9.30 4.17 18.54
CA THR A 118 -10.29 4.03 17.47
C THR A 118 -11.69 3.83 18.06
N LYS A 119 -12.66 4.63 17.61
CA LYS A 119 -14.07 4.54 18.02
C LYS A 119 -14.83 3.43 17.29
N MET A 120 -14.52 3.26 16.01
CA MET A 120 -15.15 2.27 15.14
C MET A 120 -14.20 1.89 14.01
N GLU A 121 -14.08 0.60 13.75
CA GLU A 121 -13.46 0.07 12.55
C GLU A 121 -14.54 -0.27 11.55
N VAL A 122 -14.49 0.33 10.36
CA VAL A 122 -15.41 0.00 9.28
C VAL A 122 -14.62 -0.78 8.23
N GLU A 123 -14.94 -2.07 8.13
CA GLU A 123 -14.64 -2.87 6.95
C GLU A 123 -15.45 -2.31 5.79
N LYS A 124 -14.85 -1.38 5.05
CA LYS A 124 -15.40 -0.93 3.78
C LYS A 124 -14.47 -1.43 2.69
N GLU A 125 -15.05 -2.04 1.66
CA GLU A 125 -14.32 -2.33 0.44
C GLU A 125 -13.95 -0.98 -0.21
N VAL A 126 -12.77 -0.45 0.14
CA VAL A 126 -12.18 0.65 -0.62
C VAL A 126 -11.45 0.00 -1.78
N VAL A 127 -12.11 -0.04 -2.93
CA VAL A 127 -11.53 -0.66 -4.13
C VAL A 127 -10.35 0.20 -4.60
N PHE A 128 -9.14 -0.24 -4.24
CA PHE A 128 -7.87 0.08 -4.91
C PHE A 128 -7.04 -1.21 -5.03
N ASN A 129 -7.58 -2.17 -5.78
CA ASN A 129 -6.96 -3.36 -6.40
C ASN A 129 -5.95 -4.24 -5.64
N GLN A 130 -5.81 -4.14 -4.32
CA GLN A 130 -5.56 -5.22 -3.33
C GLN A 130 -4.74 -4.70 -2.12
N SER A 131 -5.45 -4.14 -1.14
CA SER A 131 -5.15 -4.15 0.30
C SER A 131 -6.48 -3.82 0.99
N ASP A 132 -6.98 -4.66 1.91
CA ASP A 132 -8.23 -4.35 2.63
C ASP A 132 -8.07 -3.05 3.44
N SER A 133 -8.66 -1.96 2.96
CA SER A 133 -8.58 -0.65 3.61
C SER A 133 -9.69 -0.53 4.66
N LEU A 134 -9.32 -0.78 5.92
CA LEU A 134 -10.19 -0.44 7.04
C LEU A 134 -10.25 1.09 7.17
N ILE A 135 -11.45 1.66 7.04
CA ILE A 135 -11.66 3.07 7.41
C ILE A 135 -11.80 3.13 8.93
N ARG A 136 -10.79 3.64 9.61
CA ARG A 136 -10.80 3.85 11.06
C ARG A 136 -11.42 5.19 11.40
N VAL A 137 -12.48 5.17 12.20
CA VAL A 137 -13.05 6.37 12.80
C VAL A 137 -12.37 6.57 14.15
N ARG A 138 -11.49 7.57 14.24
CA ARG A 138 -10.78 7.91 15.49
C ARG A 138 -11.75 8.37 16.57
N ASP A 139 -11.50 7.97 17.80
CA ASP A 139 -12.10 8.60 18.97
C ASP A 139 -11.26 9.81 19.36
N GLN A 140 -11.58 10.99 18.83
CA GLN A 140 -10.84 12.22 19.11
C GLN A 140 -10.80 12.59 20.61
N GLY A 141 -11.71 12.03 21.43
CA GLY A 141 -11.70 12.21 22.88
C GLY A 141 -10.73 11.29 23.62
N HIS A 142 -10.16 10.28 22.94
CA HIS A 142 -9.23 9.34 23.55
C HIS A 142 -7.85 10.00 23.74
N PRO A 143 -7.19 9.83 24.90
CA PRO A 143 -5.90 10.48 25.19
C PRO A 143 -4.77 10.09 24.23
N TYR A 144 -4.93 8.96 23.53
CA TYR A 144 -3.95 8.40 22.59
C TYR A 144 -4.51 8.24 21.17
N ALA A 145 -5.44 9.12 20.75
CA ALA A 145 -6.16 8.99 19.48
C ALA A 145 -5.28 8.98 18.20
N TYR A 146 -4.01 9.39 18.30
CA TYR A 146 -3.13 9.58 17.14
C TYR A 146 -1.88 8.69 17.15
N ILE A 147 -1.68 7.88 18.20
CA ILE A 147 -0.53 6.97 18.31
C ILE A 147 -0.44 6.02 17.11
N THR A 148 -1.58 5.51 16.65
CA THR A 148 -1.63 4.47 15.62
C THR A 148 -1.23 4.97 14.24
N ASP A 149 -1.30 6.27 13.94
CA ASP A 149 -0.90 6.78 12.63
C ASP A 149 0.63 6.87 12.50
N GLU A 150 1.30 7.45 13.51
CA GLU A 150 2.75 7.63 13.46
C GLU A 150 3.53 6.33 13.75
N ILE A 151 3.00 5.44 14.60
CA ILE A 151 3.65 4.14 14.82
C ILE A 151 3.67 3.29 13.55
N ARG A 152 2.70 3.49 12.64
CA ARG A 152 2.67 2.82 11.34
C ARG A 152 3.78 3.28 10.42
N TRP A 153 4.17 4.55 10.48
CA TRP A 153 5.38 5.03 9.80
C TRP A 153 6.65 4.45 10.43
N ALA A 154 6.70 4.32 11.75
CA ALA A 154 7.80 3.66 12.44
C ALA A 154 7.98 2.20 12.00
N VAL A 155 6.90 1.45 11.76
CA VAL A 155 6.96 0.07 11.22
C VAL A 155 7.78 0.03 9.92
N ILE A 156 7.50 0.94 8.98
CA ILE A 156 8.20 0.97 7.68
C ILE A 156 9.66 1.34 7.86
N GLU A 157 9.95 2.38 8.62
CA GLU A 157 11.32 2.85 8.82
C GLU A 157 12.19 1.80 9.53
N PHE A 158 11.65 1.12 10.55
CA PHE A 158 12.38 0.06 11.25
C PHE A 158 12.55 -1.19 10.39
N ALA A 159 11.56 -1.52 9.55
CA ALA A 159 11.68 -2.61 8.59
C ALA A 159 12.83 -2.34 7.60
N LYS A 160 12.87 -1.14 6.99
CA LYS A 160 13.94 -0.72 6.07
C LYS A 160 15.32 -0.72 6.70
N ASN A 161 15.41 -0.38 7.98
CA ASN A 161 16.67 -0.34 8.73
C ASN A 161 17.04 -1.69 9.38
N GLU A 162 16.34 -2.79 9.07
CA GLU A 162 16.57 -4.14 9.62
C GLU A 162 16.50 -4.20 11.17
N LYS A 163 15.74 -3.31 11.80
CA LYS A 163 15.61 -3.20 13.27
C LYS A 163 14.28 -3.72 13.80
N LEU A 164 13.45 -4.29 12.92
CA LEU A 164 12.11 -4.75 13.25
C LEU A 164 12.06 -6.28 13.31
N ARG A 165 11.50 -6.82 14.39
CA ARG A 165 11.11 -8.24 14.45
C ARG A 165 9.61 -8.34 14.18
N ILE A 166 9.22 -9.24 13.30
CA ILE A 166 7.82 -9.37 12.86
C ILE A 166 7.36 -10.80 13.13
N TYR A 167 6.34 -10.97 13.97
CA TYR A 167 5.68 -12.25 14.19
C TYR A 167 4.42 -12.33 13.34
N HIS A 168 4.40 -13.25 12.38
CA HIS A 168 3.26 -13.45 11.50
C HIS A 168 2.29 -14.46 12.09
N LYS A 169 1.06 -14.01 12.36
CA LYS A 169 0.10 -14.78 13.18
C LYS A 169 -0.41 -16.02 12.48
N LYS A 170 -0.58 -15.96 11.16
CA LYS A 170 -1.09 -17.09 10.37
C LYS A 170 -0.10 -18.25 10.32
N THR A 171 1.19 -17.97 10.24
CA THR A 171 2.24 -19.00 10.26
C THR A 171 2.76 -19.32 11.66
N ALA A 172 2.38 -18.49 12.65
CA ALA A 172 2.82 -18.58 14.03
C ALA A 172 4.35 -18.58 14.17
N ASP A 173 5.02 -17.75 13.37
CA ASP A 173 6.48 -17.69 13.33
C ASP A 173 7.00 -16.26 13.11
N PHE A 174 8.25 -16.04 13.52
CA PHE A 174 8.97 -14.82 13.17
C PHE A 174 9.43 -14.87 11.71
N LEU A 175 9.31 -13.74 11.03
CA LEU A 175 9.75 -13.61 9.65
C LEU A 175 11.24 -13.33 9.61
N ASP A 176 11.96 -14.05 8.75
CA ASP A 176 13.38 -13.81 8.47
C ASP A 176 13.58 -12.89 7.26
N THR A 177 12.60 -12.83 6.36
CA THR A 177 12.67 -12.05 5.12
C THR A 177 11.32 -11.44 4.80
N ILE A 178 11.36 -10.19 4.38
CA ILE A 178 10.20 -9.44 3.89
C ILE A 178 10.57 -8.73 2.59
N ILE A 179 9.56 -8.28 1.87
CA ILE A 179 9.70 -7.36 0.74
C ILE A 179 9.03 -6.06 1.14
N VAL A 180 9.75 -4.95 1.04
CA VAL A 180 9.18 -3.61 1.11
C VAL A 180 8.92 -3.16 -0.31
N ASP A 181 7.64 -2.96 -0.66
CA ASP A 181 7.20 -2.53 -1.99
C ASP A 181 6.65 -1.11 -1.89
N GLU A 182 7.33 -0.15 -2.50
CA GLU A 182 6.86 1.22 -2.61
C GLU A 182 6.17 1.42 -3.95
N VAL A 183 4.96 1.97 -3.91
CA VAL A 183 4.14 2.24 -5.08
C VAL A 183 3.83 3.72 -5.08
N ASP A 184 4.31 4.46 -6.08
CA ASP A 184 3.96 5.87 -6.24
C ASP A 184 3.10 6.08 -7.48
N THR A 185 2.09 6.92 -7.31
CA THR A 185 1.22 7.44 -8.38
C THR A 185 1.21 8.96 -8.33
N ASP A 186 0.59 9.59 -9.32
CA ASP A 186 0.43 11.05 -9.33
C ASP A 186 -0.35 11.61 -8.12
N TRP A 187 -1.11 10.78 -7.41
CA TRP A 187 -2.06 11.23 -6.38
C TRP A 187 -1.73 10.72 -4.98
N TYR A 188 -1.08 9.56 -4.89
CA TYR A 188 -0.76 8.90 -3.64
C TYR A 188 0.45 7.99 -3.80
N GLY A 189 1.11 7.74 -2.68
CA GLY A 189 2.07 6.67 -2.53
C GLY A 189 1.55 5.63 -1.55
N GLU A 190 1.97 4.39 -1.70
CA GLU A 190 1.73 3.29 -0.77
C GLU A 190 3.07 2.62 -0.47
N THR A 191 3.26 2.19 0.76
CA THR A 191 4.38 1.33 1.12
C THR A 191 3.84 0.07 1.79
N ASN A 192 4.11 -1.06 1.14
CA ASN A 192 3.65 -2.37 1.55
C ASN A 192 4.80 -3.19 2.13
N ILE A 193 4.54 -3.94 3.19
CA ILE A 193 5.40 -5.03 3.63
C ILE A 193 4.72 -6.33 3.21
N THR A 194 5.39 -7.10 2.38
CA THR A 194 4.86 -8.36 1.84
C THR A 194 5.79 -9.54 2.15
N LEU A 195 5.23 -10.73 2.10
CA LEU A 195 5.99 -11.98 2.15
C LEU A 195 6.51 -12.35 0.75
N MET A 196 7.38 -13.36 0.69
CA MET A 196 7.96 -13.86 -0.58
C MET A 196 6.92 -14.41 -1.58
N ASN A 197 5.70 -14.68 -1.13
CA ASN A 197 4.57 -15.09 -1.98
C ASN A 197 3.66 -13.90 -2.35
N ASP A 198 4.16 -12.67 -2.23
CA ASP A 198 3.47 -11.39 -2.44
C ASP A 198 2.27 -11.11 -1.52
N SER A 199 2.03 -11.92 -0.48
CA SER A 199 0.95 -11.60 0.47
C SER A 199 1.31 -10.38 1.33
N ILE A 200 0.45 -9.36 1.32
CA ILE A 200 0.61 -8.15 2.14
C ILE A 200 0.32 -8.46 3.61
N ILE A 201 1.25 -8.10 4.49
CA ILE A 201 1.09 -8.21 5.95
C ILE A 201 0.99 -6.85 6.63
N PHE A 202 1.34 -5.78 5.91
CA PHE A 202 1.22 -4.39 6.35
C PHE A 202 1.18 -3.46 5.13
N SER A 203 0.38 -2.39 5.19
CA SER A 203 0.27 -1.37 4.15
C SER A 203 0.12 0.00 4.81
N GLN A 204 0.76 1.03 4.25
CA GLN A 204 0.60 2.41 4.67
C GLN A 204 0.48 3.33 3.45
N LEU A 205 -0.56 4.16 3.45
CA LEU A 205 -0.82 5.14 2.39
C LEU A 205 -0.28 6.53 2.78
N ARG A 206 0.32 7.22 1.81
CA ARG A 206 0.66 8.65 1.84
C ARG A 206 -0.03 9.38 0.70
N TRP A 207 -0.52 10.58 0.95
CA TRP A 207 -0.98 11.46 -0.13
C TRP A 207 0.21 12.20 -0.73
N ILE A 208 0.31 12.22 -2.06
CA ILE A 208 1.32 13.00 -2.79
C ILE A 208 0.62 14.27 -3.27
N LYS A 209 1.18 15.43 -2.92
CA LYS A 209 0.63 16.75 -3.26
C LYS A 209 1.01 17.19 -4.67
#